data_AF-A0A821AIN2-F1
#
_entry.id   AF-A0A821AIN2-F1
#
_cell.length_a   1.000
_cell.length_b   1.000
_cell.length_c   1.000
_cell.angle_alpha   90.00
_cell.angle_beta   90.00
_cell.angle_gamma   90.00
#
_symmetry.space_group_name_H-M   'P 1'
#
loop_
_entity.id
_entity.type
_entity.pdbx_description
1 polymer ?
#
loop_
_entity_poly.entity_id
_entity_poly.type
_entity_poly.pdbx_seq_one_letter_code
_entity_poly.pdbx_strand_id
1 'polypeptide(L)'
;MKIIDEWETKSIEKIRQLAQETREELIAYVKKFIPGVKMQLMSLNTEVRQDPDDDGFVDTDIENWKKELQRLKTILNKPPDFTVRQDSTEFISKIYLKVEG
;
A
#
# COMPACT_ATOMS: atom_id res chain seq x y z
N MET A 1 32.65 9.96 -26.04
CA MET A 1 32.29 9.84 -24.61
C MET A 1 30.93 10.42 -24.31
N LYS A 2 30.58 11.63 -24.78
CA LYS A 2 29.27 12.28 -24.53
C LYS A 2 28.01 11.37 -24.56
N ILE A 3 27.90 10.46 -25.51
CA ILE A 3 26.76 9.51 -25.60
C ILE A 3 26.72 8.53 -24.41
N ILE A 4 27.88 8.07 -23.95
CA ILE A 4 28.01 7.20 -22.77
C ILE A 4 27.62 8.00 -21.52
N ASP A 5 28.11 9.24 -21.39
CA ASP A 5 27.82 10.11 -20.24
C ASP A 5 26.32 10.46 -20.14
N GLU A 6 25.70 10.74 -21.29
CA GLU A 6 24.25 10.97 -21.38
C GLU A 6 23.43 9.73 -21.04
N TRP A 7 23.86 8.54 -21.52
CA TRP A 7 23.22 7.27 -21.18
C TRP A 7 23.33 6.96 -19.69
N GLU A 8 24.52 7.15 -19.09
CA GLU A 8 24.76 6.94 -17.67
C GLU A 8 23.87 7.86 -16.82
N THR A 9 23.89 9.16 -17.12
CA THR A 9 23.12 10.18 -16.39
C THR A 9 21.62 9.85 -16.41
N LYS A 10 21.07 9.60 -17.61
CA LYS A 10 19.64 9.26 -17.77
C LYS A 10 19.27 7.95 -17.06
N SER A 11 20.15 6.95 -17.10
CA SER A 11 19.90 5.66 -16.45
C SER A 11 19.85 5.79 -14.93
N ILE A 12 20.79 6.53 -14.34
CA ILE A 12 20.82 6.81 -12.90
C ILE A 12 19.57 7.60 -12.48
N GLU A 13 19.21 8.63 -13.25
CA GLU A 13 18.03 9.44 -12.96
C GLU A 13 16.74 8.61 -12.98
N LYS A 14 16.58 7.73 -13.98
CA LYS A 14 15.44 6.83 -14.09
C LYS A 14 15.33 5.87 -12.90
N ILE A 15 16.46 5.30 -12.44
CA ILE A 15 16.50 4.44 -11.24
C ILE A 15 16.10 5.23 -9.99
N ARG A 16 16.61 6.46 -9.84
CA ARG A 16 16.30 7.32 -8.69
C ARG A 16 14.82 7.69 -8.66
N GLN A 17 14.25 8.04 -9.80
CA GLN A 17 12.84 8.37 -9.93
C GLN A 17 11.96 7.20 -9.51
N LEU A 18 12.16 6.00 -10.10
CA LEU A 18 11.37 4.83 -9.74
C LEU A 18 11.50 4.46 -8.26
N ALA A 19 12.72 4.54 -7.71
CA ALA A 19 12.94 4.29 -6.30
C ALA A 19 12.20 5.30 -5.42
N GLN A 20 12.11 6.55 -5.84
CA GLN A 20 11.37 7.59 -5.12
C GLN A 20 9.86 7.38 -5.20
N GLU A 21 9.32 7.10 -6.39
CA GLU A 21 7.91 6.76 -6.60
C GLU A 21 7.49 5.58 -5.71
N THR A 22 8.30 4.51 -5.71
CA THR A 22 8.04 3.32 -4.87
C THR A 22 8.04 3.65 -3.38
N ARG A 23 8.94 4.52 -2.91
CA ARG A 23 8.95 4.98 -1.51
C ARG A 23 7.71 5.80 -1.18
N GLU A 24 7.29 6.68 -2.09
CA GLU A 24 6.11 7.52 -1.90
C GLU A 24 4.83 6.70 -1.83
N GLU A 25 4.68 5.68 -2.69
CA GLU A 25 3.58 4.72 -2.63
C GLU A 25 3.54 3.99 -1.29
N LEU A 26 4.69 3.51 -0.81
CA LEU A 26 4.78 2.85 0.49
C LEU A 26 4.39 3.80 1.63
N ILE A 27 4.91 5.03 1.62
CA ILE A 27 4.57 6.04 2.62
C ILE A 27 3.08 6.36 2.58
N ALA A 28 2.50 6.52 1.39
CA ALA A 28 1.08 6.80 1.22
C ALA A 28 0.21 5.65 1.76
N TYR A 29 0.60 4.40 1.52
CA TYR A 29 -0.06 3.23 2.08
C TYR A 29 -0.02 3.25 3.61
N VAL A 30 1.18 3.39 4.20
CA VAL A 30 1.38 3.39 5.66
C VAL A 30 0.59 4.53 6.31
N LYS A 31 0.62 5.72 5.71
CA LYS A 31 -0.13 6.88 6.20
C LYS A 31 -1.64 6.68 6.15
N LYS A 32 -2.16 5.89 5.21
CA LYS A 32 -3.60 5.60 5.10
C LYS A 32 -4.05 4.45 6.00
N PHE A 33 -3.14 3.55 6.39
CA PHE A 33 -3.48 2.34 7.13
C PHE A 33 -4.18 2.62 8.47
N ILE A 34 -3.51 3.32 9.40
CA ILE A 34 -4.06 3.61 10.73
C ILE A 34 -5.33 4.47 10.65
N PRO A 35 -5.38 5.58 9.87
CA PRO A 35 -6.61 6.34 9.70
C PRO A 35 -7.76 5.53 9.09
N GLY A 36 -7.48 4.63 8.16
CA GLY A 36 -8.49 3.75 7.57
C GLY A 36 -9.12 2.80 8.59
N VAL A 37 -8.29 2.17 9.42
CA VAL A 37 -8.79 1.31 10.51
C VAL A 37 -9.57 2.13 11.56
N LYS A 38 -9.08 3.34 11.90
CA LYS A 38 -9.79 4.25 12.81
C LYS A 38 -11.19 4.62 12.29
N MET A 39 -11.30 4.89 10.98
CA MET A 39 -12.59 5.21 10.36
C MET A 39 -13.55 4.03 10.42
N GLN A 40 -13.07 2.81 10.15
CA GLN A 40 -13.88 1.59 10.26
C GLN A 40 -14.35 1.36 11.71
N LEU A 41 -13.50 1.59 12.72
CA LEU A 41 -13.90 1.54 14.13
C LEU A 41 -14.94 2.61 14.50
N MET A 42 -14.82 3.82 13.95
CA MET A 42 -15.79 4.90 14.17
C MET A 42 -17.16 4.56 13.55
N SER A 43 -17.17 3.99 12.34
CA SER A 43 -18.40 3.50 11.70
C SER A 43 -19.05 2.40 12.53
N LEU A 44 -18.28 1.38 12.93
CA LEU A 44 -18.78 0.29 13.79
C LEU A 44 -19.35 0.82 15.12
N ASN A 45 -18.65 1.76 15.77
CA ASN A 45 -19.14 2.38 17.00
C ASN A 45 -20.39 3.25 16.75
N THR A 46 -20.57 3.81 15.56
CA THR A 46 -21.80 4.53 15.19
C THR A 46 -22.95 3.54 15.04
N GLU A 47 -22.75 2.45 14.30
CA GLU A 47 -23.75 1.38 14.12
C GLU A 47 -24.19 0.77 15.45
N VAL A 48 -23.23 0.47 16.34
CA VAL A 48 -23.52 -0.06 17.68
C VAL A 48 -24.31 0.91 18.57
N ARG A 49 -24.14 2.22 18.34
CA ARG A 49 -24.81 3.29 19.11
C ARG A 49 -26.11 3.78 18.48
N GLN A 50 -26.43 3.34 17.26
CA GLN A 50 -27.73 3.67 16.67
C GLN A 50 -28.79 3.05 17.57
N ASP A 51 -29.67 3.91 18.07
CA ASP A 51 -30.83 3.51 18.87
C ASP A 51 -31.72 2.68 17.93
N PRO A 52 -31.98 1.40 18.24
CA PRO A 52 -32.87 0.62 17.40
C PRO A 52 -34.29 1.14 17.61
N ASP A 53 -34.83 1.83 16.61
CA ASP A 53 -36.26 2.15 16.57
C ASP A 53 -37.05 0.82 16.56
N ASP A 54 -37.78 0.59 17.65
CA ASP A 54 -38.84 -0.41 17.91
C ASP A 54 -38.49 -1.92 18.00
N ASP A 55 -37.42 -2.45 17.39
CA ASP A 55 -37.16 -3.92 17.36
C ASP A 55 -35.89 -4.41 18.10
N GLY A 56 -35.13 -3.51 18.73
CA GLY A 56 -33.90 -3.87 19.43
C GLY A 56 -32.80 -4.41 18.49
N PHE A 57 -31.63 -4.73 19.04
CA PHE A 57 -30.63 -5.49 18.29
C PHE A 57 -31.04 -6.95 18.22
N VAL A 58 -31.00 -7.55 17.03
CA VAL A 58 -31.17 -9.00 16.89
C VAL A 58 -29.81 -9.66 17.13
N ASP A 59 -29.80 -10.90 17.61
CA ASP A 59 -28.55 -11.66 17.88
C ASP A 59 -27.57 -11.66 16.69
N THR A 60 -28.11 -11.61 15.47
CA THR A 60 -27.34 -11.51 14.23
C THR A 60 -26.51 -10.22 14.15
N ASP A 61 -27.04 -9.08 14.60
CA ASP A 61 -26.35 -7.78 14.57
C ASP A 61 -25.16 -7.78 15.53
N ILE A 62 -25.39 -8.28 16.75
CA ILE A 62 -24.35 -8.43 17.77
C ILE A 62 -23.23 -9.35 17.28
N GLU A 63 -23.58 -10.46 16.63
CA GLU A 63 -22.61 -11.41 16.09
C GLU A 63 -21.80 -10.80 14.92
N ASN A 64 -22.44 -10.02 14.06
CA ASN A 64 -21.77 -9.31 12.97
C ASN A 64 -20.78 -8.28 13.51
N TRP A 65 -21.16 -7.48 14.51
CA TRP A 65 -20.25 -6.51 15.13
C TRP A 65 -19.09 -7.16 15.86
N LYS A 66 -19.32 -8.30 16.54
CA LYS A 66 -18.24 -9.07 17.15
C LYS A 66 -17.24 -9.55 16.09
N LYS A 67 -17.71 -10.10 14.98
CA LYS A 67 -16.85 -10.54 13.87
C LYS A 67 -16.05 -9.37 13.29
N GLU A 68 -16.70 -8.24 13.07
CA GLU A 68 -16.05 -7.05 12.51
C GLU A 68 -15.00 -6.47 13.48
N LEU A 69 -15.32 -6.41 14.77
CA LEU A 69 -14.37 -5.97 15.79
C LEU A 69 -13.16 -6.91 15.89
N GLN A 70 -13.36 -8.23 15.80
CA GLN A 70 -12.26 -9.21 15.76
C GLN A 70 -11.41 -9.06 14.50
N ARG A 71 -12.04 -8.78 13.34
CA ARG A 71 -11.33 -8.50 12.09
C ARG A 71 -10.44 -7.27 12.23
N LEU A 72 -10.98 -6.17 12.74
CA LEU A 72 -10.24 -4.91 12.96
C LEU A 72 -9.10 -5.10 13.98
N LYS A 73 -9.35 -5.84 15.07
CA LYS A 73 -8.33 -6.20 16.06
C LYS A 73 -7.20 -7.03 15.43
N THR A 74 -7.53 -8.00 14.58
CA THR A 74 -6.54 -8.83 13.88
C THR A 74 -5.68 -7.97 12.97
N ILE A 75 -6.27 -7.07 12.19
CA ILE A 75 -5.55 -6.17 11.29
C ILE A 75 -4.62 -5.22 12.07
N LEU A 76 -5.04 -4.73 13.24
CA LEU A 76 -4.19 -3.87 14.09
C LEU A 76 -3.02 -4.62 14.69
N ASN A 77 -3.24 -5.85 15.17
CA ASN A 77 -2.20 -6.67 15.79
C ASN A 77 -1.25 -7.30 14.76
N LYS A 78 -1.73 -7.50 13.55
CA LYS A 78 -0.98 -8.03 12.42
C LYS A 78 -1.27 -7.18 11.18
N PRO A 79 -0.60 -6.02 11.04
CA PRO A 79 -0.71 -5.23 9.84
C PRO A 79 -0.29 -6.05 8.62
N PRO A 80 -0.78 -5.70 7.41
CA PRO A 80 -0.38 -6.38 6.18
C PRO A 80 1.14 -6.43 6.05
N ASP A 81 1.68 -7.61 5.73
CA ASP A 81 3.09 -7.77 5.39
C ASP A 81 3.35 -7.07 4.05
N PHE A 82 4.45 -6.30 3.97
CA PHE A 82 4.92 -5.73 2.71
C PHE A 82 6.13 -6.48 2.22
N THR A 83 6.19 -6.73 0.92
CA THR A 83 7.39 -7.27 0.27
C THR A 83 7.72 -6.41 -0.93
N VAL A 84 8.88 -5.79 -0.91
CA VAL A 84 9.45 -5.17 -2.11
C VAL A 84 10.02 -6.30 -2.96
N ARG A 85 9.51 -6.43 -4.19
CA ARG A 85 9.99 -7.41 -5.16
C ARG A 85 10.66 -6.68 -6.31
N GLN A 86 11.70 -7.29 -6.85
CA GLN A 86 12.34 -6.83 -8.06
C GLN A 86 11.80 -7.66 -9.23
N ASP A 87 11.36 -6.97 -10.28
CA ASP A 87 11.01 -7.60 -11.54
C ASP A 87 12.29 -7.96 -12.32
N SER A 88 12.29 -9.09 -13.01
CA SER A 88 13.38 -9.53 -13.88
C SER A 88 13.43 -8.81 -15.24
N THR A 89 12.40 -8.02 -15.55
CA THR A 89 12.28 -7.30 -16.83
C THR A 89 13.36 -6.21 -16.97
N GLU A 90 13.93 -6.07 -18.17
CA GLU A 90 15.00 -5.11 -18.44
C GLU A 90 14.48 -3.67 -18.33
N PHE A 91 14.92 -2.96 -17.28
CA PHE A 91 14.47 -1.61 -16.98
C PHE A 91 15.34 -0.51 -17.62
N ILE A 92 16.64 -0.77 -17.74
CA ILE A 92 17.63 0.12 -18.35
C ILE A 92 18.20 -0.56 -19.59
N SER A 93 18.18 0.13 -20.72
CA SER A 93 18.74 -0.37 -21.99
C SER A 93 20.26 -0.50 -21.89
N LYS A 94 20.84 -1.55 -22.46
CA LYS A 94 22.30 -1.72 -22.53
C LYS A 94 22.91 -0.83 -23.61
N ILE A 95 24.07 -0.25 -23.31
CA ILE A 95 24.93 0.40 -24.30
C ILE A 95 26.13 -0.51 -24.60
N TYR A 96 26.53 -0.62 -25.87
CA TYR A 96 27.68 -1.44 -26.28
C TYR A 96 28.46 -0.76 -27.40
N LEU A 97 29.76 -1.07 -27.48
CA LEU A 97 30.63 -0.63 -28.56
C LEU A 97 30.54 -1.60 -29.73
N LYS A 98 30.29 -1.10 -30.93
CA LYS A 98 30.39 -1.87 -32.17
C LYS A 98 31.63 -1.39 -32.92
N VAL A 99 32.60 -2.28 -33.13
CA VAL A 99 33.76 -2.02 -33.98
C VAL A 99 33.52 -2.76 -35.29
N GLU A 100 33.34 -2.02 -36.38
CA GLU A 100 33.29 -2.60 -37.73
C GLU A 100 34.71 -2.59 -38.29
N GLY A 101 35.16 -3.75 -38.79
CA GLY A 101 36.47 -3.97 -39.39
C GLY A 101 36.38 -4.28 -40.87
#